data_AF-A0AAN8FKU2-F1
#
_entry.id   AF-A0AAN8FKU2-F1
#
_cell.length_a   1.000
_cell.length_b   1.000
_cell.length_c   1.000
_cell.angle_alpha   90.00
_cell.angle_beta   90.00
_cell.angle_gamma   90.00
#
_symmetry.space_group_name_H-M   'P 1'
#
loop_
_entity.id
_entity.type
_entity.pdbx_description
1 polymer ?
#
loop_
_entity_poly.entity_id
_entity_poly.type
_entity_poly.pdbx_seq_one_letter_code
_entity_poly.pdbx_strand_id
1 'polypeptide(L)' 'MGVPLKNGGHVLFPEEVVFLMEHWSACATDEGRLLTLYDGFHILAQTGIPFHKYRAYSALRKAGFVVLRPE' A
#
# COMPACT_ATOMS: atom_id res chain seq x y z
N MET A 1 -6.81 -4.76 5.91
CA MET A 1 -6.04 -4.37 4.71
C MET A 1 -5.48 -5.64 4.11
N GLY A 2 -5.45 -5.70 2.79
CA GLY A 2 -5.03 -6.87 2.03
C GLY A 2 -6.09 -7.95 1.87
N VAL A 3 -5.74 -8.91 1.02
CA VAL A 3 -6.51 -10.14 0.77
C VAL A 3 -5.82 -11.29 1.50
N PRO A 4 -6.54 -12.03 2.36
CA PRO A 4 -5.96 -13.16 3.08
C PRO A 4 -5.60 -14.30 2.11
N LEU A 5 -4.43 -14.89 2.32
CA LEU A 5 -3.96 -16.09 1.64
C LEU A 5 -4.29 -17.33 2.46
N LYS A 6 -4.46 -18.47 1.79
CA LYS A 6 -4.76 -19.76 2.43
C LYS A 6 -3.69 -20.23 3.42
N ASN A 7 -2.46 -19.71 3.31
CA ASN A 7 -1.33 -20.05 4.16
C ASN A 7 -1.19 -19.14 5.40
N GLY A 8 -2.18 -18.28 5.68
CA GLY A 8 -2.14 -17.35 6.80
C GLY A 8 -1.42 -16.02 6.51
N GLY A 9 -0.88 -15.85 5.31
CA GLY A 9 -0.34 -14.57 4.83
C GLY A 9 -1.44 -13.61 4.35
N HIS A 10 -1.04 -12.38 4.03
CA HIS A 10 -1.91 -11.40 3.37
C HIS A 10 -1.18 -10.83 2.15
N VAL A 11 -1.89 -10.64 1.04
CA VAL A 11 -1.39 -9.84 -0.09
C VAL A 11 -1.92 -8.44 0.07
N LEU A 12 -1.02 -7.47 0.14
CA LEU A 12 -1.36 -6.06 0.17
C LEU A 12 -1.29 -5.47 -1.24
N PHE A 13 -2.21 -4.57 -1.56
CA PHE A 13 -2.11 -3.75 -2.76
C PHE A 13 -1.04 -2.65 -2.60
N PRO A 14 -0.46 -2.14 -3.70
CA PRO A 14 0.56 -1.10 -3.64
C PRO A 14 0.16 0.13 -2.80
N GLU A 15 -1.08 0.61 -2.90
CA GLU A 15 -1.56 1.75 -2.12
C GLU A 15 -1.59 1.46 -0.62
N GLU A 16 -1.92 0.22 -0.24
CA GLU A 16 -1.98 -0.22 1.16
C GLU A 16 -0.58 -0.29 1.76
N VAL A 17 0.40 -0.80 1.01
CA VAL A 17 1.81 -0.86 1.43
C VAL A 17 2.35 0.55 1.65
N VAL A 18 2.18 1.45 0.67
CA VAL A 18 2.68 2.83 0.78
C VAL A 18 2.00 3.57 1.92
N PHE A 19 0.70 3.36 2.14
CA PHE A 19 0.00 3.93 3.29
C PHE A 19 0.58 3.44 4.62
N LEU A 20 0.84 2.14 4.77
CA LEU A 20 1.45 1.59 5.98
C LEU A 20 2.86 2.14 6.22
N MET A 21 3.67 2.28 5.17
CA MET A 21 5.01 2.87 5.24
C MET A 21 4.95 4.35 5.66
N GLU A 22 4.06 5.14 5.04
CA GLU A 22 3.88 6.57 5.35
C GLU A 22 3.50 6.79 6.83
N HIS A 23 2.78 5.85 7.43
CA HIS A 23 2.31 5.90 8.83
C HIS A 23 3.15 5.07 9.80
N TRP A 24 4.37 4.66 9.40
CA TRP A 24 5.30 3.91 10.24
C TRP A 24 4.69 2.63 10.85
N SER A 25 3.70 2.07 10.17
CA SER A 25 2.94 0.89 10.62
C SER A 25 3.49 -0.40 10.01
N ALA A 26 4.31 -0.32 8.97
CA ALA A 26 5.04 -1.46 8.42
C ALA A 26 6.34 -1.00 7.73
N CYS A 27 7.30 -1.93 7.68
CA CYS A 27 8.48 -1.83 6.83
C CYS A 27 8.28 -2.73 5.61
N ALA A 28 8.62 -2.23 4.42
CA ALA A 28 8.65 -3.04 3.20
C ALA A 28 10.10 -3.42 2.87
N THR A 29 10.30 -4.64 2.40
CA THR A 29 11.59 -5.13 1.94
C THR A 29 11.46 -5.77 0.57
N ASP A 30 12.53 -5.67 -0.21
CA ASP A 30 12.70 -6.33 -1.50
C ASP A 30 13.99 -7.15 -1.44
N GLU A 31 13.87 -8.47 -1.47
CA GLU A 31 14.99 -9.41 -1.30
C GLU A 31 15.88 -9.11 -0.07
N GLY A 32 15.28 -8.59 1.01
CA GLY A 32 15.98 -8.20 2.24
C GLY A 32 16.52 -6.76 2.25
N ARG A 33 16.49 -6.03 1.13
CA ARG A 33 16.74 -4.58 1.09
C ARG A 33 15.53 -3.84 1.65
N LEU A 34 15.75 -3.00 2.66
CA LEU A 34 14.70 -2.11 3.16
C LEU A 34 14.33 -1.07 2.10
N LEU A 35 13.04 -0.94 1.83
CA LEU A 35 12.50 0.06 0.91
C LEU A 35 12.22 1.37 1.64
N THR A 36 12.56 2.48 1.00
CA THR A 36 12.19 3.81 1.46
C THR A 36 10.78 4.17 1.01
N LEU A 37 10.20 5.22 1.59
CA LEU A 37 8.93 5.76 1.12
C LEU A 37 9.00 6.21 -0.36
N TYR A 38 10.17 6.68 -0.80
CA TYR A 38 10.40 7.04 -2.21
C TYR A 38 10.32 5.82 -3.13
N ASP A 39 10.95 4.69 -2.75
CA ASP A 39 10.80 3.42 -3.48
C ASP A 39 9.33 3.01 -3.57
N GLY A 40 8.57 3.16 -2.47
CA GLY A 40 7.14 2.87 -2.42
C GLY A 40 6.33 3.69 -3.43
N PHE A 41 6.52 5.01 -3.48
CA PHE A 41 5.85 5.86 -4.47
C PHE A 41 6.26 5.56 -5.90
N HIS A 42 7.53 5.19 -6.12
CA HIS A 42 8.01 4.79 -7.43
C HIS A 42 7.32 3.50 -7.92
N ILE A 43 7.21 2.48 -7.06
CA ILE A 43 6.51 1.22 -7.36
C ILE A 43 5.01 1.48 -7.63
N LEU A 44 4.40 2.38 -6.86
CA LEU A 44 3.01 2.79 -7.05
C LEU A 44 2.78 3.37 -8.46
N ALA A 45 3.69 4.22 -8.95
CA ALA A 45 3.62 4.75 -10.30
C ALA A 45 3.84 3.67 -11.37
N GLN A 46 4.78 2.74 -11.16
CA GLN A 46 5.06 1.63 -12.09
C GLN A 46 3.88 0.65 -12.22
N THR A 47 3.06 0.53 -11.19
CA THR A 47 1.85 -0.32 -11.18
C THR A 47 0.62 0.37 -11.78
N GLY A 48 0.79 1.54 -12.40
CA GLY A 48 -0.27 2.27 -13.08
C GLY A 48 -1.23 3.00 -12.15
N ILE A 49 -0.87 3.15 -10.87
CA ILE A 49 -1.66 3.88 -9.89
C ILE A 49 -1.12 5.30 -9.80
N PRO A 50 -1.80 6.29 -10.40
CA PRO A 50 -1.35 7.66 -10.32
C PRO A 50 -1.47 8.20 -8.89
N PHE A 51 -0.59 9.14 -8.54
CA PHE A 51 -0.49 9.69 -7.19
C PHE A 51 -1.80 10.29 -6.65
N HIS A 52 -2.65 10.86 -7.51
CA HIS A 52 -3.95 11.40 -7.08
C HIS A 52 -4.92 10.31 -6.58
N LYS A 53 -4.89 9.10 -7.16
CA LYS A 53 -5.69 7.96 -6.66
C LYS A 53 -5.19 7.51 -5.29
N TYR A 54 -3.88 7.44 -5.11
CA TYR A 54 -3.30 7.17 -3.79
C TYR A 54 -3.68 8.24 -2.76
N ARG A 55 -3.66 9.53 -3.13
CA ARG A 55 -4.11 10.59 -2.21
C ARG A 55 -5.57 10.42 -1.79
N ALA A 56 -6.46 10.10 -2.73
CA ALA A 56 -7.87 9.83 -2.41
C ALA A 56 -8.01 8.61 -1.47
N TYR A 57 -7.28 7.53 -1.75
CA TYR A 57 -7.20 6.36 -0.87
C TYR A 57 -6.71 6.74 0.54
N SER A 58 -5.59 7.44 0.66
CA SER A 58 -4.99 7.85 1.94
C SER A 58 -5.94 8.74 2.75
N ALA A 59 -6.63 9.69 2.10
CA ALA A 59 -7.63 10.54 2.75
C ALA A 59 -8.81 9.73 3.33
N LEU A 60 -9.36 8.80 2.55
CA LEU A 60 -10.44 7.92 3.01
C LEU A 60 -10.01 7.03 4.17
N ARG A 61 -8.80 6.47 4.12
CA ARG A 61 -8.25 5.64 5.20
C ARG A 61 -8.04 6.44 6.48
N LYS A 62 -7.51 7.67 6.38
CA LYS A 62 -7.35 8.59 7.53
C LYS A 62 -8.70 8.96 8.16
N ALA A 63 -9.75 9.05 7.34
CA ALA A 63 -11.11 9.29 7.81
C ALA A 63 -11.80 8.02 8.38
N GLY A 64 -11.11 6.88 8.44
CA GLY A 64 -11.61 5.64 9.04
C GLY A 64 -12.39 4.72 8.09
N PHE A 65 -12.45 5.04 6.80
CA PHE A 65 -13.13 4.19 5.83
C PHE A 65 -12.31 2.94 5.46
N VAL A 66 -13.01 1.86 5.17
CA VAL A 66 -12.46 0.68 4.49
C VAL A 66 -12.58 0.92 2.99
N VAL A 67 -11.44 0.99 2.29
CA VAL A 67 -11.41 1.22 0.84
C VAL A 67 -11.15 -0.11 0.15
N LEU A 68 -12.09 -0.56 -0.67
CA LEU A 68 -12.02 -1.81 -1.42
C LEU A 68 -11.71 -1.53 -2.89
N ARG A 69 -11.01 -2.45 -3.56
CA ARG A 69 -10.92 -2.44 -5.02
C ARG A 69 -12.17 -3.10 -5.63
N PRO A 70 -12.67 -2.60 -6.77
CA PRO A 70 -13.64 -3.34 -7.58
C PRO A 70 -13.01 -4.65 -8.07
N GLU A 71 -13.83 -5.70 -8.17
CA GLU A 71 -13.47 -6.99 -8.80
C GLU A 71 -13.23 -6.86 -10.31
#